data_AF-G9KQM8-F1
#
_entry.id   AF-G9KQM8-F1
#
_cell.length_a   1.000
_cell.length_b   1.000
_cell.length_c   1.000
_cell.angle_alpha   90.00
_cell.angle_beta   90.00
_cell.angle_gamma   90.00
#
_symmetry.space_group_name_H-M   'P 1'
#
loop_
_entity.id
_entity.type
_entity.pdbx_description
1 polymer ?
#
loop_
_entity_poly.entity_id
_entity_poly.type
_entity_poly.pdbx_seq_one_letter_code
_entity_poly.pdbx_strand_id
1 'polypeptide(L)'
;AMCADKVLMDMFHQDVEDINILSLTDEEPSTSGEQTYYDLVKAFMAEIRQYIRELNLIIKVFREPFVSNSKLFSANDVENIFSRIVDIHELSVKLLGHIEDTVEMTDEGSPHPLVGSCFEDLAEELAFDPYESYARDILRPGFHDRFLSQLSKPGAALYLQSIGEGFKEAVQYVLPRLLLA
;
A
#
# COMPACT_ATOMS: atom_id res chain seq x y z
N ALA A 1 63.95 12.07 10.45
CA ALA A 1 63.81 12.55 9.07
C ALA A 1 62.92 11.57 8.33
N MET A 2 61.70 11.98 8.00
CA MET A 2 60.80 11.23 7.12
C MET A 2 60.68 12.05 5.84
N CYS A 3 61.23 11.54 4.75
CA CYS A 3 61.07 12.14 3.43
C CYS A 3 59.67 11.82 2.94
N ALA A 4 58.70 12.70 3.25
CA ALA A 4 57.44 12.72 2.52
C ALA A 4 57.74 13.13 1.07
N ASP A 5 57.24 12.33 0.13
CA ASP A 5 57.43 12.53 -1.29
C ASP A 5 56.84 13.89 -1.72
N LYS A 6 57.64 14.68 -2.45
CA LYS A 6 57.31 16.05 -2.85
C LYS A 6 56.11 16.09 -3.81
N VAL A 7 55.87 14.99 -4.52
CA VAL A 7 54.72 14.82 -5.43
C VAL A 7 53.39 14.71 -4.66
N LEU A 8 53.40 14.14 -3.45
CA LEU A 8 52.20 14.00 -2.64
C LEU A 8 51.77 15.32 -1.98
N MET A 9 52.71 16.21 -1.64
CA MET A 9 52.35 17.56 -1.16
C MET A 9 51.71 18.43 -2.25
N ASP A 10 52.12 18.28 -3.52
CA ASP A 10 51.54 19.03 -4.64
C ASP A 10 50.13 18.54 -5.03
N MET A 11 49.74 17.32 -4.66
CA MET A 11 48.35 16.85 -4.86
C MET A 11 47.35 17.43 -3.85
N PHE A 12 47.79 17.79 -2.64
CA PHE A 12 46.93 18.36 -1.60
C PHE A 12 46.93 19.89 -1.57
N HIS A 13 47.75 20.54 -2.40
CA HIS A 13 47.83 21.99 -2.57
C HIS A 13 47.49 22.40 -4.01
N GLN A 14 46.38 21.89 -4.56
CA GLN A 14 45.76 22.57 -5.70
C GLN A 14 44.99 23.77 -5.18
N ASP A 15 45.46 24.95 -5.57
CA ASP A 15 45.00 26.26 -5.16
C ASP A 15 43.47 26.39 -5.22
N VAL A 16 42.92 26.92 -4.13
CA VAL A 16 41.48 27.05 -3.83
C VAL A 16 40.83 28.20 -4.64
N GLU A 17 41.39 28.61 -5.79
CA GLU A 17 40.95 29.83 -6.48
C GLU A 17 40.62 29.71 -7.97
N ASP A 18 40.83 28.57 -8.66
CA ASP A 18 40.60 28.50 -10.12
C ASP A 18 39.83 27.27 -10.63
N ILE A 19 38.66 26.97 -10.04
CA ILE A 19 37.65 26.09 -10.67
C ILE A 19 36.32 26.83 -10.76
N ASN A 20 36.29 27.87 -11.61
CA ASN A 20 35.07 28.61 -11.96
C ASN A 20 34.75 28.59 -13.48
N ILE A 21 35.11 27.52 -14.21
CA ILE A 21 34.93 27.46 -15.69
C ILE A 21 34.24 26.18 -16.20
N LEU A 22 33.48 25.44 -15.38
CA LEU A 22 32.51 24.47 -15.91
C LEU A 22 31.17 24.63 -15.22
N SER A 23 30.48 25.72 -15.59
CA SER A 23 29.01 25.78 -15.52
C SER A 23 28.45 24.76 -16.53
N LEU A 24 28.44 23.50 -16.13
CA LEU A 24 27.48 22.53 -16.61
C LEU A 24 26.24 22.76 -15.76
N THR A 25 25.29 23.48 -16.34
CA THR A 25 23.90 23.46 -15.89
C THR A 25 23.35 22.05 -16.11
N ASP A 26 23.68 21.13 -15.19
CA ASP A 26 22.73 20.11 -14.79
C ASP A 26 21.95 20.73 -13.64
N GLU A 27 20.87 21.43 -13.98
CA GLU A 27 19.77 21.54 -13.04
C GLU A 27 19.27 20.12 -12.80
N GLU A 28 19.82 19.45 -11.79
CA GLU A 28 19.07 18.40 -11.12
C GLU A 28 17.72 19.02 -10.75
N PRO A 29 16.59 18.38 -11.11
CA PRO A 29 15.30 18.90 -10.72
C PRO A 29 15.29 18.91 -9.20
N SER A 30 15.38 20.10 -8.62
CA SER A 30 15.35 20.33 -7.19
C SER A 30 13.93 20.06 -6.71
N THR A 31 13.57 18.78 -6.62
CA THR A 31 12.29 18.33 -6.08
C THR A 31 12.54 17.60 -4.77
N SER A 32 12.91 18.33 -3.72
CA SER A 32 12.59 17.91 -2.37
C SER A 32 12.85 19.07 -1.43
N GLY A 33 11.80 19.76 -0.97
CA GLY A 33 11.87 20.28 0.38
C GLY A 33 11.92 19.05 1.30
N GLU A 34 12.94 18.96 2.17
CA GLU A 34 13.09 17.84 3.11
C GLU A 34 11.77 17.63 3.86
N GLN A 35 11.08 16.52 3.58
CA GLN A 35 9.84 16.17 4.29
C GLN A 35 10.19 15.78 5.72
N THR A 36 9.52 16.38 6.69
CA THR A 36 9.73 16.00 8.09
C THR A 36 9.10 14.63 8.38
N TYR A 37 9.56 13.96 9.44
CA TYR A 37 8.93 12.71 9.89
C TYR A 37 7.42 12.87 10.08
N TYR A 38 6.99 13.99 10.67
CA TYR A 38 5.56 14.24 10.88
C TYR A 38 4.79 14.49 9.59
N ASP A 39 5.42 15.07 8.55
CA ASP A 39 4.79 15.18 7.23
C ASP A 39 4.56 13.81 6.60
N LEU A 40 5.51 12.88 6.74
CA LEU A 40 5.35 11.49 6.31
C LEU A 40 4.23 10.78 7.07
N VAL A 41 4.14 10.96 8.39
CA VAL A 41 3.05 10.38 9.20
C VAL A 41 1.69 10.91 8.74
N LYS A 42 1.55 12.22 8.53
CA LYS A 42 0.28 12.81 8.03
C LYS A 42 -0.08 12.29 6.64
N ALA A 43 0.90 12.18 5.73
CA ALA A 43 0.68 11.65 4.39
C ALA A 43 0.22 10.18 4.47
N PHE A 44 0.92 9.34 5.23
CA PHE A 44 0.56 7.95 5.44
C PHE A 44 -0.83 7.77 6.04
N MET A 45 -1.20 8.59 7.05
CA MET A 45 -2.54 8.56 7.61
C MET A 45 -3.63 8.95 6.59
N ALA A 46 -3.32 9.81 5.63
CA ALA A 46 -4.26 10.13 4.55
C ALA A 46 -4.38 8.97 3.55
N GLU A 47 -3.26 8.36 3.19
CA GLU A 47 -3.19 7.21 2.29
C GLU A 47 -3.92 6.00 2.87
N ILE A 48 -3.65 5.61 4.13
CA ILE A 48 -4.31 4.46 4.75
C ILE A 48 -5.82 4.69 4.94
N ARG A 49 -6.28 5.92 5.17
CA ARG A 49 -7.72 6.24 5.19
C ARG A 49 -8.36 6.03 3.82
N GLN A 50 -7.67 6.42 2.76
CA GLN A 50 -8.14 6.19 1.40
C GLN A 50 -8.13 4.70 1.05
N TYR A 51 -7.08 3.99 1.43
CA TYR A 51 -6.98 2.54 1.30
C TYR A 51 -8.12 1.81 2.04
N ILE A 52 -8.41 2.18 3.30
CA ILE A 52 -9.54 1.62 4.05
C ILE A 52 -10.88 1.87 3.34
N ARG A 53 -11.07 3.03 2.69
CA ARG A 53 -12.28 3.30 1.90
C ARG A 53 -12.40 2.36 0.70
N GLU A 54 -11.29 2.08 0.02
CA GLU A 54 -11.23 1.15 -1.10
C GLU A 54 -11.49 -0.29 -0.65
N LEU A 55 -10.91 -0.71 0.48
CA LEU A 55 -11.22 -2.00 1.11
C LEU A 55 -12.71 -2.09 1.48
N ASN A 56 -13.30 -1.03 2.03
CA ASN A 56 -14.73 -0.97 2.31
C ASN A 56 -15.57 -1.10 1.04
N LEU A 57 -15.16 -0.48 -0.06
CA LEU A 57 -15.82 -0.62 -1.36
C LEU A 57 -15.77 -2.09 -1.82
N ILE A 58 -14.60 -2.73 -1.76
CA ILE A 58 -14.43 -4.14 -2.13
C ILE A 58 -15.32 -5.03 -1.25
N ILE A 59 -15.29 -4.85 0.07
CA ILE A 59 -16.00 -5.73 1.01
C ILE A 59 -17.51 -5.51 0.95
N LYS A 60 -17.98 -4.25 1.06
CA LYS A 60 -19.41 -3.96 1.24
C LYS A 60 -20.18 -3.89 -0.06
N VAL A 61 -19.53 -3.54 -1.18
CA VAL A 61 -20.21 -3.41 -2.48
C VAL A 61 -19.97 -4.62 -3.35
N PHE A 62 -18.72 -5.09 -3.47
CA PHE A 62 -18.40 -6.19 -4.38
C PHE A 62 -18.51 -7.57 -3.74
N ARG A 63 -18.00 -7.77 -2.52
CA ARG A 63 -17.98 -9.08 -1.85
C ARG A 63 -19.33 -9.47 -1.28
N GLU A 64 -20.04 -8.53 -0.68
CA GLU A 64 -21.30 -8.80 0.03
C GLU A 64 -22.36 -9.53 -0.83
N PRO A 65 -22.60 -9.19 -2.13
CA PRO A 65 -23.51 -9.95 -2.97
C PRO A 65 -23.10 -11.41 -3.18
N PHE A 66 -21.80 -11.72 -3.25
CA PHE A 66 -21.34 -13.11 -3.39
C PHE A 66 -21.61 -13.91 -2.11
N VAL A 67 -21.40 -13.30 -0.94
CA VAL A 67 -21.68 -13.91 0.37
C VAL A 67 -23.18 -14.12 0.57
N SER A 68 -24.00 -13.12 0.22
CA SER A 68 -25.44 -13.12 0.39
C SER A 68 -26.16 -14.21 -0.42
N ASN A 69 -25.57 -14.68 -1.53
CA ASN A 69 -26.14 -15.74 -2.38
C ASN A 69 -25.38 -17.05 -2.26
N SER A 70 -25.44 -17.67 -1.07
CA SER A 70 -24.76 -18.93 -0.75
C SER A 70 -25.21 -20.14 -1.60
N LYS A 71 -26.38 -20.06 -2.24
CA LYS A 71 -26.84 -21.07 -3.20
C LYS A 71 -26.06 -21.03 -4.51
N LEU A 72 -25.58 -19.84 -4.89
CA LEU A 72 -24.91 -19.59 -6.14
C LEU A 72 -23.39 -19.58 -5.95
N PHE A 73 -22.88 -18.99 -4.87
CA PHE A 73 -21.46 -18.96 -4.51
C PHE A 73 -21.22 -19.67 -3.18
N SER A 74 -20.39 -20.71 -3.20
CA SER A 74 -19.93 -21.35 -1.98
C SER A 74 -18.94 -20.46 -1.22
N ALA A 75 -18.69 -20.76 0.07
CA ALA A 75 -17.66 -20.07 0.84
C ALA A 75 -16.29 -20.13 0.14
N ASN A 76 -15.97 -21.26 -0.50
CA ASN A 76 -14.74 -21.42 -1.28
C ASN A 76 -14.73 -20.55 -2.56
N ASP A 77 -15.87 -20.35 -3.22
CA ASP A 77 -15.94 -19.44 -4.36
C ASP A 77 -15.66 -17.99 -3.96
N VAL A 78 -16.22 -17.55 -2.82
CA VAL A 78 -15.96 -16.22 -2.25
C VAL A 78 -14.48 -16.11 -1.88
N GLU A 79 -13.94 -17.12 -1.21
CA GLU A 79 -12.53 -17.15 -0.80
C GLU A 79 -11.58 -17.06 -1.99
N ASN A 80 -11.84 -17.78 -3.07
CA ASN A 80 -10.99 -17.76 -4.26
C ASN A 80 -10.98 -16.41 -5.00
N ILE A 81 -11.96 -15.54 -4.75
CA ILE A 81 -12.05 -14.21 -5.39
C ILE A 81 -11.48 -13.13 -4.46
N PHE A 82 -11.85 -13.17 -3.18
CA PHE A 82 -11.60 -12.09 -2.24
C PHE A 82 -10.50 -12.39 -1.22
N SER A 83 -10.07 -13.65 -1.09
CA SER A 83 -9.01 -14.11 -0.19
C SER A 83 -9.11 -13.46 1.20
N ARG A 84 -7.98 -13.01 1.76
CA ARG A 84 -7.81 -12.40 3.09
C ARG A 84 -8.19 -10.91 3.16
N ILE A 85 -9.00 -10.38 2.23
CA ILE A 85 -9.31 -8.94 2.18
C ILE A 85 -9.96 -8.40 3.47
N VAL A 86 -10.71 -9.25 4.18
CA VAL A 86 -11.35 -8.88 5.45
C VAL A 86 -10.30 -8.72 6.55
N ASP A 87 -9.37 -9.67 6.65
CA ASP A 87 -8.27 -9.64 7.63
C ASP A 87 -7.37 -8.40 7.38
N ILE A 88 -7.09 -8.10 6.11
CA ILE A 88 -6.33 -6.90 5.69
C ILE A 88 -7.05 -5.61 6.08
N HIS A 89 -8.38 -5.55 5.91
CA HIS A 89 -9.17 -4.41 6.33
C HIS A 89 -9.14 -4.22 7.85
N GLU A 90 -9.32 -5.29 8.63
CA GLU A 90 -9.25 -5.24 10.09
C GLU A 90 -7.88 -4.76 10.57
N LEU A 91 -6.80 -5.29 10.01
CA LEU A 91 -5.43 -4.83 10.28
C LEU A 91 -5.25 -3.35 9.95
N SER A 92 -5.72 -2.91 8.79
CA SER A 92 -5.54 -1.51 8.33
C SER A 92 -6.27 -0.53 9.24
N VAL A 93 -7.49 -0.87 9.67
CA VAL A 93 -8.25 -0.07 10.64
C VAL A 93 -7.53 -0.05 12.00
N LYS A 94 -7.01 -1.19 12.46
CA LYS A 94 -6.27 -1.28 13.73
C LYS A 94 -5.00 -0.43 13.70
N LEU A 95 -4.20 -0.53 12.64
CA LEU A 95 -2.98 0.26 12.46
C LEU A 95 -3.28 1.76 12.44
N LEU A 96 -4.28 2.19 11.67
CA LEU A 96 -4.68 3.59 11.66
C LEU A 96 -5.11 4.07 13.05
N GLY A 97 -5.91 3.29 13.77
CA GLY A 97 -6.34 3.62 15.14
C GLY A 97 -5.15 3.82 16.09
N HIS A 98 -4.19 2.89 16.10
CA HIS A 98 -2.98 3.02 16.92
C HIS A 98 -2.17 4.29 16.60
N ILE A 99 -2.07 4.63 15.31
CA ILE A 99 -1.38 5.84 14.87
C ILE A 99 -2.14 7.09 15.31
N GLU A 100 -3.47 7.12 15.14
CA GLU A 100 -4.33 8.23 15.56
C GLU A 100 -4.21 8.47 17.07
N ASP A 101 -4.29 7.41 17.88
CA ASP A 101 -4.13 7.49 19.33
C ASP A 101 -2.72 8.01 19.71
N THR A 102 -1.68 7.53 19.03
CA THR A 102 -0.29 7.98 19.29
C THR A 102 -0.10 9.45 18.95
N VAL A 103 -0.68 9.91 17.83
CA VAL A 103 -0.63 11.32 17.42
C VAL A 103 -1.40 12.20 18.42
N GLU A 104 -2.58 11.77 18.88
CA GLU A 104 -3.39 12.52 19.84
C GLU A 104 -2.71 12.62 21.22
N MET A 105 -2.00 11.57 21.64
CA MET A 105 -1.34 11.49 22.94
C MET A 105 0.09 12.05 22.95
N THR A 106 0.59 12.55 21.82
CA THR A 106 1.94 13.14 21.73
C THR A 106 1.95 14.54 22.32
N ASP A 107 2.71 14.74 23.41
CA ASP A 107 2.87 16.04 24.06
C ASP A 107 3.51 17.09 23.12
N GLU A 108 3.12 18.37 23.29
CA GLU A 108 3.68 19.52 22.54
C GLU A 108 5.21 19.67 22.71
N GLY A 109 5.79 19.08 23.76
CA GLY A 109 7.24 19.06 23.99
C GLY A 109 8.01 18.03 23.16
N SER A 110 7.31 17.13 22.47
CA SER A 110 7.91 16.11 21.61
C SER A 110 8.21 16.67 20.21
N PRO A 111 9.32 16.28 19.56
CA PRO A 111 9.66 16.78 18.23
C PRO A 111 8.69 16.29 17.14
N HIS A 112 8.10 15.11 17.31
CA HIS A 112 7.08 14.50 16.45
C HIS A 112 6.50 13.25 17.14
N PRO A 113 5.31 12.75 16.73
CA PRO A 113 4.77 11.49 17.24
C PRO A 113 5.67 10.31 16.89
N LEU A 114 5.81 9.35 17.80
CA LEU A 114 6.68 8.17 17.63
C LEU A 114 5.86 6.94 17.26
N VAL A 115 5.37 6.92 16.01
CA VAL A 115 4.45 5.85 15.55
C VAL A 115 5.15 4.52 15.24
N GLY A 116 6.48 4.44 15.42
CA GLY A 116 7.25 3.21 15.15
C GLY A 116 6.76 2.00 15.94
N SER A 117 6.41 2.20 17.22
CA SER A 117 5.87 1.13 18.07
C SER A 117 4.55 0.58 17.55
N CYS A 118 3.70 1.41 16.91
CA CYS A 118 2.46 0.94 16.31
C CYS A 118 2.68 -0.14 15.25
N PHE A 119 3.78 -0.04 14.48
CA PHE A 119 4.16 -1.02 13.48
C PHE A 119 4.90 -2.21 14.10
N GLU A 120 5.82 -1.94 15.03
CA GLU A 120 6.60 -2.97 15.73
C GLU A 120 5.68 -3.97 16.46
N ASP A 121 4.71 -3.47 17.23
CA ASP A 121 3.75 -4.32 17.97
C ASP A 121 2.93 -5.22 17.03
N LEU A 122 2.52 -4.69 15.86
CA LEU A 122 1.76 -5.46 14.88
C LEU A 122 2.65 -6.45 14.11
N ALA A 123 3.91 -6.10 13.86
CA ALA A 123 4.85 -6.98 13.19
C ALA A 123 5.29 -8.15 14.08
N GLU A 124 5.51 -7.91 15.37
CA GLU A 124 5.86 -8.95 16.35
C GLU A 124 4.78 -10.03 16.47
N GLU A 125 3.51 -9.64 16.35
CA GLU A 125 2.35 -10.54 16.36
C GLU A 125 2.06 -11.18 14.99
N LEU A 126 2.96 -11.02 14.01
CA LEU A 126 2.79 -11.49 12.63
C LEU A 126 1.48 -11.00 11.97
N ALA A 127 0.98 -9.84 12.39
CA ALA A 127 -0.33 -9.36 11.96
C ALA A 127 -0.39 -9.06 10.45
N PHE A 128 0.75 -8.87 9.79
CA PHE A 128 0.88 -8.60 8.36
C PHE A 128 0.92 -9.87 7.47
N ASP A 129 1.03 -11.08 8.04
CA ASP A 129 1.01 -12.35 7.29
C ASP A 129 -0.18 -12.53 6.31
N PRO A 130 -1.39 -12.00 6.59
CA PRO A 130 -2.49 -12.05 5.63
C PRO A 130 -2.15 -11.43 4.26
N TYR A 131 -1.26 -10.44 4.19
CA TYR A 131 -0.83 -9.87 2.91
C TYR A 131 -0.05 -10.86 2.05
N GLU A 132 0.78 -11.72 2.66
CA GLU A 132 1.51 -12.74 1.89
C GLU A 132 0.55 -13.76 1.27
N SER A 133 -0.41 -14.22 2.08
CA SER A 133 -1.44 -15.16 1.62
C SER A 133 -2.32 -14.53 0.54
N TYR A 134 -2.76 -13.29 0.75
CA TYR A 134 -3.53 -12.52 -0.23
C TYR A 134 -2.78 -12.34 -1.55
N ALA A 135 -1.52 -11.90 -1.50
CA ALA A 135 -0.70 -11.74 -2.69
C ALA A 135 -0.52 -13.07 -3.44
N ARG A 136 -0.28 -14.17 -2.71
CA ARG A 136 -0.15 -15.51 -3.30
C ARG A 136 -1.41 -15.93 -4.05
N ASP A 137 -2.59 -15.60 -3.54
CA ASP A 137 -3.87 -15.97 -4.13
C ASP A 137 -4.23 -15.09 -5.35
N ILE A 138 -4.13 -13.77 -5.19
CA ILE A 138 -4.54 -12.80 -6.22
C ILE A 138 -3.54 -12.75 -7.39
N LEU A 139 -2.23 -12.84 -7.11
CA LEU A 139 -1.19 -12.83 -8.14
C LEU A 139 -0.94 -14.21 -8.75
N ARG A 140 -1.71 -15.23 -8.35
CA ARG A 140 -1.55 -16.58 -8.88
C ARG A 140 -1.77 -16.60 -10.40
N PRO A 141 -0.90 -17.27 -11.17
CA PRO A 141 -1.16 -17.49 -12.59
C PRO A 141 -2.54 -18.16 -12.79
N GLY A 142 -3.35 -17.57 -13.68
CA GLY A 142 -4.71 -18.04 -13.95
C GLY A 142 -5.78 -17.55 -12.95
N PHE A 143 -5.47 -16.61 -12.05
CA PHE A 143 -6.47 -15.95 -11.20
C PHE A 143 -7.62 -15.38 -12.05
N HIS A 144 -7.30 -14.63 -13.11
CA HIS A 144 -8.31 -14.01 -13.97
C HIS A 144 -9.24 -15.01 -14.67
N ASP A 145 -8.69 -16.12 -15.17
CA ASP A 145 -9.50 -17.17 -15.82
C ASP A 145 -10.47 -17.83 -14.82
N ARG A 146 -9.98 -18.12 -13.61
CA ARG A 146 -10.80 -18.68 -12.53
C ARG A 146 -11.89 -17.70 -12.10
N PHE A 147 -11.54 -16.43 -11.96
CA PHE A 147 -12.48 -15.36 -11.67
C PHE A 147 -13.59 -15.32 -12.73
N LEU A 148 -13.25 -15.23 -14.01
CA LEU A 148 -14.24 -15.22 -15.10
C LEU A 148 -15.09 -16.50 -15.12
N SER A 149 -14.50 -17.66 -14.82
CA SER A 149 -15.26 -18.91 -14.74
C SER A 149 -16.37 -18.88 -13.67
N GLN A 150 -16.14 -18.20 -12.54
CA GLN A 150 -17.12 -17.99 -11.48
C GLN A 150 -18.23 -17.02 -11.90
N LEU A 151 -17.94 -16.04 -12.74
CA LEU A 151 -18.93 -15.11 -13.30
C LEU A 151 -19.77 -15.75 -14.42
N SER A 152 -19.23 -16.76 -15.11
CA SER A 152 -19.90 -17.43 -16.23
C SER A 152 -20.74 -18.65 -15.83
N LYS A 153 -20.72 -19.06 -14.56
CA LYS A 153 -21.51 -20.23 -14.12
C LYS A 153 -23.02 -19.97 -14.27
N PRO A 154 -23.83 -21.02 -14.46
CA PRO A 154 -25.27 -20.87 -14.67
C PRO A 154 -25.93 -20.00 -13.58
N GLY A 155 -26.65 -18.97 -14.01
CA GLY A 155 -27.34 -18.03 -13.12
C GLY A 155 -26.49 -16.89 -12.56
N ALA A 156 -25.15 -16.94 -12.59
CA ALA A 156 -24.29 -15.89 -12.02
C ALA A 156 -24.48 -14.54 -12.72
N ALA A 157 -24.42 -14.52 -14.06
CA ALA A 157 -24.56 -13.28 -14.82
C ALA A 157 -25.92 -12.59 -14.57
N LEU A 158 -27.02 -13.36 -14.56
CA LEU A 158 -28.36 -12.84 -14.27
C LEU A 158 -28.46 -12.32 -12.83
N TYR A 159 -27.88 -13.06 -11.87
CA TYR A 159 -27.83 -12.62 -10.49
C TYR A 159 -27.08 -11.30 -10.33
N LEU A 160 -25.87 -11.17 -10.90
CA LEU A 160 -25.07 -9.95 -10.81
C LEU A 160 -25.78 -8.77 -11.49
N GLN A 161 -26.48 -8.99 -12.61
CA GLN A 161 -27.32 -7.96 -13.25
C GLN A 161 -28.51 -7.54 -12.36
N SER A 162 -29.05 -8.44 -11.53
CA SER A 162 -30.17 -8.15 -10.65
C SER A 162 -29.80 -7.29 -9.43
N ILE A 163 -28.51 -7.20 -9.08
CA ILE A 163 -28.03 -6.39 -7.95
C ILE A 163 -28.19 -4.89 -8.23
N GLY A 164 -27.96 -4.48 -9.47
CA GLY A 164 -28.04 -3.09 -9.88
C GLY A 164 -27.47 -2.86 -11.27
N GLU A 165 -27.87 -1.75 -11.88
CA GLU A 165 -27.35 -1.33 -13.18
C GLU A 165 -25.83 -1.14 -13.12
N GLY A 166 -25.12 -1.73 -14.08
CA GLY A 166 -23.66 -1.66 -14.17
C GLY A 166 -22.90 -2.56 -13.18
N PHE A 167 -23.57 -3.25 -12.25
CA PHE A 167 -22.88 -4.05 -11.24
C PHE A 167 -22.10 -5.22 -11.84
N LYS A 168 -22.72 -5.96 -12.78
CA LYS A 168 -22.06 -7.08 -13.48
C LYS A 168 -20.79 -6.59 -14.20
N GLU A 169 -20.87 -5.46 -14.88
CA GLU A 169 -19.78 -4.87 -15.64
C GLU A 169 -18.66 -4.39 -14.70
N ALA A 170 -19.01 -3.74 -13.59
CA ALA A 170 -18.07 -3.33 -12.57
C ALA A 170 -17.34 -4.53 -11.93
N VAL A 171 -18.07 -5.61 -11.61
CA VAL A 171 -17.48 -6.86 -11.14
C VAL A 171 -16.52 -7.41 -12.19
N GLN A 172 -16.92 -7.48 -13.46
CA GLN A 172 -16.09 -8.11 -14.50
C GLN A 172 -14.81 -7.32 -14.84
N TYR A 173 -14.88 -5.99 -14.85
CA TYR A 173 -13.79 -5.15 -15.41
C TYR A 173 -13.09 -4.24 -14.41
N VAL A 174 -13.72 -3.92 -13.27
CA VAL A 174 -13.17 -2.99 -12.27
C VAL A 174 -12.64 -3.75 -11.06
N LEU A 175 -13.42 -4.70 -10.51
CA LEU A 175 -13.03 -5.45 -9.31
C LEU A 175 -11.65 -6.12 -9.41
N PRO A 176 -11.25 -6.78 -10.53
CA PRO A 176 -9.92 -7.38 -10.62
C PRO A 176 -8.78 -6.37 -10.46
N ARG A 177 -9.00 -5.11 -10.85
CA ARG A 177 -8.01 -4.04 -10.66
C ARG A 177 -7.97 -3.57 -9.21
N LEU A 178 -9.12 -3.46 -8.57
CA LEU A 178 -9.21 -3.10 -7.14
C LEU A 178 -8.58 -4.16 -6.25
N LEU A 179 -8.65 -5.44 -6.61
CA LEU A 179 -8.01 -6.53 -5.86
C LEU A 179 -6.48 -6.51 -5.97
N LEU A 180 -5.91 -5.81 -6.96
CA LEU A 180 -4.48 -5.65 -7.17
C LEU A 180 -3.91 -4.34 -6.57
N ALA A 181 -4.79 -3.47 -6.07
CA ALA A 181 -4.43 -2.16 -5.52
C ALA A 181 -3.80 -2.27 -4.12
#